data_AF-C1N1W6-F1
#
_entry.id   AF-C1N1W6-F1
#
_cell.length_a   1.000
_cell.length_b   1.000
_cell.length_c   1.000
_cell.angle_alpha   90.00
_cell.angle_beta   90.00
_cell.angle_gamma   90.00
#
_symmetry.space_group_name_H-M   'P 1'
#
loop_
_entity.id
_entity.type
_entity.pdbx_description
1 polymer ?
#
loop_
_entity_poly.entity_id
_entity_poly.type
_entity_poly.pdbx_seq_one_letter_code
_entity_poly.pdbx_strand_id
1 'polypeptide(L)' 'EESTTCPVCMADVEDGDVLRTLPCLHAYHAACIDRWLEAHKTCPVCKFDV' A
#
# COMPACT_ATOMS: atom_id res chain seq x y z
N GLU A 1 -0.11 -16.68 -12.40
CA GLU A 1 0.69 -15.54 -11.89
C GLU A 1 -0.22 -14.34 -11.65
N GLU A 2 -0.81 -14.24 -10.46
CA GLU A 2 -1.42 -13.00 -9.98
C GLU A 2 -0.40 -12.37 -9.02
N SER A 3 0.55 -11.62 -9.59
CA SER A 3 1.54 -10.86 -8.81
C SER A 3 0.81 -9.70 -8.13
N THR A 4 0.91 -9.61 -6.80
CA THR A 4 0.39 -8.42 -6.10
C THR A 4 1.40 -7.29 -6.30
N THR A 5 0.99 -6.19 -6.93
CA THR A 5 1.86 -5.02 -7.15
C THR A 5 1.50 -3.92 -6.18
N CYS A 6 2.49 -3.27 -5.56
CA CYS A 6 2.22 -2.12 -4.71
C CYS A 6 1.90 -0.89 -5.57
N PRO A 7 0.69 -0.31 -5.49
CA PRO A 7 0.28 0.79 -6.37
C PRO A 7 0.95 2.13 -6.04
N VAL A 8 1.73 2.22 -4.95
CA VAL A 8 2.48 3.45 -4.59
C VAL A 8 3.82 3.51 -5.31
N CYS A 9 4.58 2.41 -5.31
CA CYS A 9 5.88 2.33 -5.97
C CYS A 9 5.83 1.63 -7.35
N MET A 10 4.69 1.03 -7.70
CA MET A 10 4.47 0.23 -8.92
C MET A 10 5.42 -0.98 -9.05
N ALA A 11 5.99 -1.43 -7.94
CA ALA A 11 6.83 -2.63 -7.87
C ALA A 11 6.02 -3.83 -7.41
N ASP A 12 6.39 -5.01 -7.91
CA ASP A 12 5.83 -6.27 -7.42
C ASP A 12 6.16 -6.47 -5.95
N VAL A 13 5.23 -7.08 -5.23
CA VAL A 13 5.41 -7.50 -3.86
C VAL A 13 6.04 -8.88 -3.87
N GLU A 14 7.17 -9.02 -3.19
CA GLU A 14 7.96 -10.23 -3.15
C GLU A 14 7.89 -10.90 -1.76
N ASP A 15 8.25 -12.18 -1.70
CA ASP A 15 8.37 -12.90 -0.43
C ASP A 15 9.43 -12.24 0.47
N GLY A 16 8.99 -11.79 1.65
CA GLY A 16 9.83 -11.06 2.61
C GLY A 16 9.56 -9.57 2.67
N ASP A 17 8.78 -9.02 1.75
CA ASP A 17 8.29 -7.66 1.86
C ASP A 17 7.36 -7.48 3.07
N VAL A 18 7.56 -6.37 3.79
CA VAL A 18 6.66 -5.99 4.87
C VAL A 18 5.48 -5.23 4.27
N LEU A 19 4.31 -5.85 4.30
CA LEU A 19 3.08 -5.23 3.82
C LEU A 19 2.26 -4.64 4.96
N ARG A 20 1.53 -3.58 4.65
CA ARG A 20 0.48 -3.04 5.49
C ARG A 20 -0.83 -2.99 4.73
N THR A 21 -1.85 -3.53 5.36
CA THR A 21 -3.22 -3.52 4.86
C THR A 21 -4.01 -2.43 5.57
N LEU A 22 -4.65 -1.57 4.80
CA LEU A 22 -5.52 -0.52 5.31
C LEU A 22 -6.90 -1.09 5.70
N PRO A 23 -7.72 -0.40 6.51
CA PRO A 23 -9.10 -0.81 6.83
C PRO A 23 -9.99 -0.98 5.59
N CYS A 24 -9.66 -0.32 4.48
CA CYS A 24 -10.30 -0.51 3.18
C CYS A 24 -9.80 -1.75 2.40
N LEU A 25 -9.04 -2.64 3.04
CA LEU A 25 -8.52 -3.91 2.53
C LEU A 25 -7.49 -3.81 1.39
N HIS A 26 -6.96 -2.62 1.12
CA HIS A 26 -5.86 -2.47 0.17
C HIS A 26 -4.51 -2.67 0.86
N ALA A 27 -3.62 -3.43 0.22
CA ALA A 27 -2.29 -3.75 0.71
C ALA A 27 -1.20 -2.97 -0.05
N TYR A 28 -0.15 -2.59 0.68
CA TYR A 28 0.99 -1.81 0.19
C TYR A 28 2.24 -2.24 0.93
N HIS A 29 3.43 -1.97 0.38
CA HIS A 29 4.66 -1.97 1.19
C HIS A 29 4.49 -1.00 2.36
N ALA A 30 4.80 -1.46 3.56
CA ALA A 30 4.67 -0.68 4.79
C ALA A 30 5.40 0.67 4.67
N ALA A 31 6.64 0.66 4.16
CA ALA A 31 7.41 1.88 3.93
C ALA A 31 6.75 2.84 2.93
N CYS A 32 6.13 2.30 1.88
CA CYS A 32 5.46 3.10 0.85
C CYS A 32 4.20 3.77 1.39
N ILE A 33 3.35 3.01 2.09
CA ILE A 33 2.12 3.57 2.63
C ILE A 33 2.38 4.46 3.84
N ASP A 34 3.39 4.16 4.67
CA ASP A 34 3.76 5.03 5.79
C ASP A 34 4.17 6.41 5.28
N ARG A 35 5.02 6.47 4.25
CA ARG A 35 5.42 7.73 3.63
C ARG A 35 4.26 8.51 3.01
N TRP A 36 3.29 7.80 2.44
CA TRP A 36 2.09 8.43 1.92
C TRP A 36 1.23 9.02 3.03
N LEU A 37 1.04 8.28 4.12
CA LEU A 37 0.22 8.67 5.28
C LEU A 37 0.80 9.85 6.08
N GLU A 38 2.10 10.12 5.96
CA GLU A 38 2.72 11.33 6.50
C GLU A 38 2.15 12.62 5.88
N ALA A 39 1.77 12.58 4.60
CA ALA A 39 1.22 13.73 3.88
C ALA A 39 -0.30 13.64 3.65
N HIS A 40 -0.83 12.43 3.47
CA HIS A 40 -2.22 12.18 3.09
C HIS A 40 -2.79 11.02 3.90
N LYS A 41 -3.78 11.27 4.76
CA LYS A 41 -4.45 10.22 5.55
C LYS A 41 -5.51 9.43 4.78
N THR A 42 -5.30 9.23 3.47
CA THR A 42 -6.28 8.54 2.61
C THR A 42 -5.63 7.44 1.81
N CYS A 43 -6.40 6.40 1.50
CA CYS A 43 -5.99 5.30 0.65
C CYS A 43 -5.63 5.79 -0.76
N PRO A 44 -4.45 5.46 -1.33
CA PRO A 44 -4.06 5.88 -2.67
C PRO A 44 -5.04 5.43 -3.77
N VAL A 45 -5.68 4.27 -3.57
CA VAL A 45 -6.54 3.60 -4.57
C VAL A 45 -7.98 4.10 -4.47
N CYS A 46 -8.64 3.91 -3.33
CA CYS A 46 -10.07 4.20 -3.17
C CYS A 46 -10.36 5.52 -2.45
N LYS A 47 -9.33 6.27 -2.02
CA LYS A 47 -9.45 7.54 -1.27
C LYS A 47 -10.20 7.42 0.08
N PHE A 48 -10.36 6.21 0.60
CA PHE A 48 -10.89 5.97 1.96
C PHE A 48 -9.97 6.61 3.01
N ASP A 49 -10.56 7.29 4.00
CA ASP A 49 -9.82 7.93 5.10
C ASP A 49 -9.34 6.87 6.10
N VAL A 50 -8.03 6.86 6.39
CA VAL A 50 -7.32 5.82 7.14
C VAL A 50 -7.22 6.14 8.62
#